data_AF-A0AAU6BJ86-F1
#
_entry.id   AF-A0AAU6BJ86-F1
#
_cell.length_a   1.000
_cell.length_b   1.000
_cell.length_c   1.000
_cell.angle_alpha   90.00
_cell.angle_beta   90.00
_cell.angle_gamma   90.00
#
_symmetry.space_group_name_H-M   'P 1'
#
loop_
_entity.id
_entity.type
_entity.pdbx_description
1 polymer ?
#
loop_
_entity_poly.entity_id
_entity_poly.type
_entity_poly.pdbx_seq_one_letter_code
_entity_poly.pdbx_strand_id
1 'polypeptide(L)'
;MGQQQDDEGREFDIRWADEAEHKEPSARARMLAARWKENPPGPVPFRGEPEGVGPRRSSWVSTVIVLGSVVAVIMLLGYVNSRAPH
;
A
#
# COMPACT_ATOMS: atom_id res chain seq x y z
N MET A 1 -17.57 7.29 -5.48
CA MET A 1 -17.53 7.51 -4.02
C MET A 1 -17.10 6.20 -3.39
N GLY A 2 -15.97 6.02 -2.74
CA GLY A 2 -14.79 6.85 -2.53
C GLY A 2 -13.72 5.88 -2.04
N GLN A 3 -12.55 5.85 -2.67
CA GLN A 3 -11.36 5.24 -2.08
C GLN A 3 -10.86 6.23 -1.03
N GLN A 4 -11.33 6.08 0.21
CA GLN A 4 -10.99 6.98 1.32
C GLN A 4 -10.76 6.22 2.64
N GLN A 5 -10.63 4.89 2.64
CA GLN A 5 -10.44 4.13 3.89
C GLN A 5 -9.01 3.63 4.10
N ASP A 6 -8.10 3.93 3.17
CA ASP A 6 -6.77 3.32 3.13
C ASP A 6 -5.67 4.28 3.62
N ASP A 7 -5.99 5.57 3.82
CA ASP A 7 -5.02 6.61 4.25
C ASP A 7 -5.04 6.88 5.77
N GLU A 8 -6.13 6.54 6.47
CA GLU A 8 -6.22 6.72 7.93
C GLU A 8 -5.33 5.72 8.71
N GLY A 9 -4.86 4.66 8.05
CA GLY A 9 -3.92 3.68 8.64
C GLY A 9 -2.45 4.14 8.67
N ARG A 10 -2.08 5.21 7.94
CA ARG A 10 -0.69 5.70 7.85
C ARG A 10 -0.29 6.72 8.92
N GLU A 11 -1.25 7.32 9.62
CA GLU A 11 -0.97 8.27 10.70
C GLU A 11 -0.68 7.62 12.07
N PHE A 12 -0.95 6.31 12.21
CA PHE A 12 -0.67 5.58 13.45
C PHE A 12 0.82 5.21 13.62
N ASP A 13 1.60 5.20 12.54
CA ASP A 13 3.02 4.78 12.56
C ASP A 13 3.97 5.95 12.88
N ILE A 14 3.68 7.15 12.38
CA ILE A 14 4.61 8.29 12.49
C ILE A 14 4.68 8.85 13.92
N ARG A 15 3.55 8.96 14.62
CA ARG A 15 3.53 9.46 16.01
C ARG A 15 4.20 8.48 16.99
N TRP A 16 4.08 7.18 16.74
CA TRP A 16 4.77 6.14 17.52
C TRP A 16 6.28 6.15 17.29
N ALA A 17 6.73 6.44 16.06
CA ALA A 17 8.14 6.58 15.72
C ALA A 17 8.76 7.87 16.29
N ASP A 18 8.02 8.98 16.29
CA ASP A 18 8.45 10.27 16.84
C ASP A 18 8.61 10.23 18.37
N GLU A 19 7.71 9.53 19.07
CA GLU A 19 7.76 9.33 20.53
C GLU A 19 8.85 8.32 20.98
N ALA A 20 9.51 7.63 20.03
CA ALA A 20 10.53 6.63 20.32
C ALA A 20 11.93 7.20 20.61
N GLU A 21 12.08 8.54 20.68
CA GLU A 21 13.34 9.21 21.05
C GLU A 21 13.87 8.73 22.43
N HIS A 22 12.98 8.21 23.29
CA HIS A 22 13.30 7.74 24.65
C HIS A 22 13.14 6.22 24.86
N LYS A 23 13.08 5.39 23.81
CA LYS A 23 13.13 3.93 24.03
C LYS A 23 14.50 3.52 24.55
N GLU A 24 14.60 3.31 25.85
CA GLU A 24 15.72 2.60 26.45
C GLU A 24 16.03 1.34 25.63
N PRO A 25 17.29 1.11 25.24
CA PRO A 25 17.64 -0.01 24.39
C PRO A 25 17.18 -1.29 25.06
N SER A 26 16.30 -2.02 24.37
CA SER A 26 15.73 -3.28 24.86
C SER A 26 16.86 -4.19 25.36
N ALA A 27 16.59 -5.05 26.36
CA ALA A 27 17.59 -5.95 26.91
C ALA A 27 18.37 -6.73 25.83
N ARG A 28 17.69 -7.08 24.73
CA ARG A 28 18.28 -7.70 23.54
C ARG A 28 19.26 -6.80 22.79
N ALA A 29 18.95 -5.50 22.63
CA ALA A 29 19.87 -4.53 22.02
C ALA A 29 21.15 -4.37 22.86
N ARG A 30 21.02 -4.37 24.19
CA ARG A 30 22.17 -4.35 25.12
C ARG A 30 23.02 -5.63 25.00
N MET A 31 22.41 -6.82 24.92
CA MET A 31 23.12 -8.09 24.70
C MET A 31 23.79 -8.18 23.33
N LEU A 32 23.15 -7.66 22.27
CA LEU A 32 23.74 -7.60 20.93
C LEU A 32 24.93 -6.65 20.89
N ALA A 33 24.83 -5.48 21.54
CA ALA A 33 25.96 -4.56 21.65
C ALA A 33 27.18 -5.21 22.34
N ALA A 34 26.94 -6.00 23.41
CA ALA A 34 27.99 -6.79 24.05
C ALA A 34 28.59 -7.86 23.10
N ARG A 35 27.73 -8.60 22.37
CA ARG A 35 28.17 -9.60 21.38
C ARG A 35 28.92 -8.99 20.20
N TRP A 36 28.51 -7.83 19.71
CA TRP A 36 29.12 -7.14 18.57
C TRP A 36 30.47 -6.53 18.89
N LYS A 37 30.74 -6.22 20.17
CA LYS A 37 32.08 -5.85 20.63
C LYS A 37 33.08 -6.99 20.46
N GLU A 38 32.63 -8.23 20.58
CA GLU A 38 33.47 -9.44 20.49
C GLU A 38 33.44 -10.08 19.09
N ASN A 39 32.32 -9.99 18.37
CA ASN A 39 32.18 -10.54 17.01
C ASN A 39 31.24 -9.64 16.18
N PRO A 40 31.78 -8.68 15.42
CA PRO A 40 30.96 -7.78 14.63
C PRO A 40 30.23 -8.59 13.54
N PRO A 41 28.94 -8.33 13.30
CA PRO A 41 28.22 -9.00 12.22
C PRO A 41 28.88 -8.64 10.89
N GLY A 42 29.10 -9.63 10.04
CA GLY A 42 29.59 -9.39 8.69
C GLY A 42 28.66 -8.42 7.93
N PRO A 43 29.14 -7.76 6.86
CA PRO A 43 28.34 -6.82 6.07
C PRO A 43 27.04 -7.49 5.62
N VAL A 44 25.95 -7.20 6.31
CA VAL A 44 24.63 -7.55 5.83
C VAL A 44 24.33 -6.54 4.73
N PRO A 45 23.85 -6.97 3.55
CA PRO A 45 23.33 -6.01 2.60
C PRO A 45 22.27 -5.21 3.34
N PHE A 46 22.48 -3.90 3.48
CA PHE A 46 21.39 -3.00 3.84
C PHE A 46 20.28 -3.39 2.89
N ARG A 47 19.12 -3.82 3.40
CA ARG A 47 17.97 -4.05 2.55
C ARG A 47 17.74 -2.70 1.89
N GLY A 48 18.22 -2.56 0.65
CA GLY A 48 17.87 -1.44 -0.19
C GLY A 48 16.36 -1.36 -0.15
N GLU A 49 15.89 -0.13 0.04
CA GLU A 49 14.52 0.32 -0.21
C GLU A 49 13.78 -0.68 -1.10
N PRO A 50 12.60 -1.21 -0.70
CA PRO A 50 11.88 -2.19 -1.50
C PRO A 50 11.87 -1.70 -2.94
N GLU A 51 12.52 -2.46 -3.83
CA GLU A 51 12.71 -2.05 -5.22
C GLU A 51 11.37 -1.55 -5.73
N GLY A 52 11.36 -0.26 -6.08
CA GLY A 52 10.15 0.51 -6.32
C GLY A 52 9.18 -0.33 -7.13
N VAL A 53 8.02 -0.59 -6.53
CA VAL A 53 6.94 -1.43 -7.05
C VAL A 53 6.82 -1.13 -8.54
N GLY A 54 7.30 -2.04 -9.39
CA GLY A 54 7.37 -1.82 -10.83
C GLY A 54 6.00 -1.39 -11.37
N PRO A 55 5.91 -0.65 -12.49
CA PRO A 55 4.68 -0.03 -12.94
C PRO A 55 3.53 -1.03 -12.88
N ARG A 56 2.55 -0.76 -12.02
CA ARG A 56 1.42 -1.66 -11.73
C ARG A 56 0.48 -1.66 -12.93
N ARG A 57 0.93 -2.22 -14.06
CA ARG A 57 0.18 -2.35 -15.32
C ARG A 57 -1.15 -3.10 -15.14
N SER A 58 -1.32 -3.77 -14.00
CA SER A 58 -2.51 -4.52 -13.60
C SER A 58 -3.59 -3.72 -12.84
N SER A 59 -3.38 -2.45 -12.45
CA SER A 59 -4.39 -1.72 -11.66
C SER A 59 -5.52 -1.09 -12.48
N TRP A 60 -5.32 -0.88 -13.79
CA TRP A 60 -6.32 -0.20 -14.63
C TRP A 60 -7.29 -1.16 -15.33
N VAL A 61 -6.99 -2.44 -15.39
CA VAL A 61 -7.82 -3.44 -16.08
C VAL A 61 -9.21 -3.51 -15.44
N SER A 62 -9.26 -3.59 -14.10
CA SER A 62 -10.54 -3.59 -13.38
C SER A 62 -11.33 -2.30 -13.62
N THR A 63 -10.67 -1.15 -13.64
CA THR A 63 -11.31 0.14 -13.92
C THR A 63 -11.90 0.19 -15.33
N VAL A 64 -11.18 -0.30 -16.33
CA VAL A 64 -11.64 -0.34 -17.72
C VAL A 64 -12.83 -1.29 -17.87
N ILE A 65 -12.80 -2.46 -17.22
CA ILE A 65 -13.90 -3.43 -17.26
C ILE A 65 -15.17 -2.83 -16.63
N VAL A 66 -15.05 -2.18 -15.48
CA VAL A 66 -16.19 -1.55 -14.79
C VAL A 66 -16.76 -0.42 -15.64
N LEU A 67 -15.93 0.49 -16.15
CA LEU A 67 -16.41 1.59 -17.01
C LEU A 67 -17.04 1.07 -18.30
N GLY A 68 -16.44 0.07 -18.93
CA GLY A 68 -17.01 -0.58 -20.12
C GLY A 68 -18.38 -1.19 -19.85
N SER A 69 -18.54 -1.87 -18.72
CA SER A 69 -19.82 -2.47 -18.30
C SER A 69 -20.89 -1.43 -18.06
N VAL A 70 -20.56 -0.32 -17.38
CA VAL A 70 -21.51 0.77 -17.12
C VAL A 70 -21.97 1.42 -18.42
N VAL A 71 -21.05 1.73 -19.34
CA VAL A 71 -21.39 2.30 -20.66
C VAL A 71 -22.28 1.35 -21.46
N ALA A 72 -21.98 0.05 -21.46
CA ALA A 72 -22.77 -0.95 -22.17
C ALA A 72 -24.21 -1.03 -21.64
N VAL A 73 -24.40 -1.02 -20.32
CA VAL A 73 -25.75 -1.05 -19.70
C VAL A 73 -26.53 0.21 -20.05
N ILE A 74 -25.91 1.40 -19.98
CA ILE A 74 -26.56 2.66 -20.34
C ILE A 74 -27.01 2.65 -21.81
N MET A 75 -26.13 2.22 -22.72
CA MET A 75 -26.47 2.10 -24.15
C MET A 75 -27.58 1.07 -24.39
N LEU A 76 -27.54 -0.09 -23.72
CA LEU A 76 -28.55 -1.12 -23.87
C LEU A 76 -29.94 -0.61 -23.42
N LEU A 77 -30.02 0.02 -22.25
CA LEU A 77 -31.27 0.58 -21.75
C LEU A 77 -31.78 1.71 -22.65
N GLY A 78 -30.89 2.60 -23.10
CA GLY A 78 -31.23 3.67 -24.04
C GLY A 78 -31.72 3.13 -25.39
N TYR A 79 -31.10 2.05 -25.89
CA TYR A 79 -31.48 1.40 -27.14
C TYR A 79 -32.84 0.69 -27.05
N VAL A 80 -33.11 0.00 -25.94
CA VAL A 80 -34.43 -0.62 -25.69
C VAL A 80 -35.50 0.45 -25.57
N ASN A 81 -35.22 1.55 -24.85
CA ASN A 81 -36.17 2.65 -24.69
C ASN A 81 -36.45 3.39 -26.01
N SER A 82 -35.46 3.57 -26.89
CA SER A 82 -35.67 4.17 -28.21
C SER A 82 -36.40 3.23 -29.19
N ARG A 83 -36.33 1.92 -28.95
CA ARG A 83 -37.04 0.89 -29.71
C ARG A 83 -38.45 0.59 -29.17
N ALA A 84 -38.80 1.05 -27.99
CA ALA A 84 -40.15 0.95 -27.45
C ALA A 84 -41.03 2.00 -28.18
N PRO A 85 -41.97 1.59 -29.05
CA PRO A 85 -42.93 2.53 -29.60
C PRO A 85 -43.89 2.92 -28.47
N HIS A 86 -44.01 4.23 -28.23
CA HIS A 86 -44.98 4.79 -27.29
C HIS A 86 -46.41 4.37 -27.64
#